data_AF-A0AAW2VIT0-F1
#
_entry.id   AF-A0AAW2VIT0-F1
#
_cell.length_a   1.000
_cell.length_b   1.000
_cell.length_c   1.000
_cell.angle_alpha   90.00
_cell.angle_beta   90.00
_cell.angle_gamma   90.00
#
_symmetry.space_group_name_H-M   'P 1'
#
loop_
_entity.id
_entity.type
_entity.pdbx_description
1 polymer ?
#
loop_
_entity_poly.entity_id
_entity_poly.type
_entity_poly.pdbx_seq_one_letter_code
_entity_poly.pdbx_strand_id
1 'polypeptide(L)'
;MANPDVFMPERFLETEMDVHGQHFELLPFGGGRRICVGLPLAYRMVHLMLATLISSFGWKLEEGLKPEEVDMDERFGLTLQKAIPLKAVPTQL
;
A
#
# COMPACT_ATOMS: atom_id res chain seq x y z
N MET A 1 16.24 -3.61 -6.91
CA MET A 1 15.67 -3.92 -5.58
C MET A 1 15.84 -5.41 -5.29
N ALA A 2 16.42 -5.80 -4.16
CA ALA A 2 16.46 -7.21 -3.75
C ALA A 2 15.06 -7.65 -3.28
N ASN A 3 14.65 -8.88 -3.68
CA ASN A 3 13.36 -9.50 -3.34
C ASN A 3 12.15 -8.58 -3.60
N PRO A 4 11.92 -8.15 -4.87
CA PRO A 4 10.89 -7.16 -5.20
C PRO A 4 9.46 -7.65 -4.95
N ASP A 5 9.23 -8.96 -4.98
CA ASP A 5 7.91 -9.58 -4.80
C ASP A 5 7.54 -9.80 -3.32
N VAL A 6 8.44 -9.46 -2.39
CA VAL A 6 8.22 -9.63 -0.94
C VAL A 6 7.82 -8.29 -0.32
N PHE A 7 6.72 -8.28 0.43
CA PHE A 7 6.35 -7.13 1.25
C PHE A 7 7.33 -6.97 2.42
N MET A 8 8.28 -6.04 2.28
CA MET A 8 9.33 -5.75 3.26
C MET A 8 9.47 -4.23 3.44
N PRO A 9 8.63 -3.60 4.29
CA PRO A 9 8.65 -2.15 4.54
C PRO A 9 10.02 -1.64 5.02
N GLU A 10 10.77 -2.46 5.74
CA GLU A 10 12.08 -2.14 6.30
C GLU A 10 13.09 -1.77 5.21
N ARG A 11 12.85 -2.17 3.96
CA ARG A 11 13.69 -1.83 2.81
C ARG A 11 13.77 -0.33 2.52
N PHE A 12 12.86 0.45 3.10
CA PHE A 12 12.79 1.90 2.96
C PHE A 12 13.35 2.63 4.19
N LEU A 13 13.61 1.93 5.30
CA LEU A 13 14.21 2.51 6.51
C LEU A 13 15.68 2.86 6.25
N GLU A 14 16.14 3.97 6.83
CA GLU A 14 17.52 4.45 6.68
C GLU A 14 17.95 4.67 5.21
N THR A 15 16.99 4.89 4.32
CA THR A 15 17.22 5.26 2.93
C THR A 15 16.71 6.67 2.65
N GLU A 16 17.35 7.38 1.73
CA GLU A 16 16.85 8.67 1.21
C GLU A 16 15.79 8.48 0.09
N MET A 17 15.41 7.23 -0.21
CA MET A 17 14.52 6.93 -1.32
C MET A 17 13.10 7.42 -1.03
N ASP A 18 12.53 8.14 -1.98
CA ASP A 18 11.21 8.75 -1.87
C ASP A 18 10.35 8.54 -3.11
N VAL A 19 9.12 9.06 -3.07
CA VAL A 19 8.15 8.99 -4.18
C VAL A 19 8.05 10.30 -4.97
N HIS A 20 9.00 11.24 -4.78
CA HIS A 20 8.96 12.59 -5.36
C HIS A 20 9.50 12.67 -6.80
N GLY A 21 9.76 11.51 -7.42
CA GLY A 21 10.13 11.41 -8.84
C GLY A 21 11.62 11.64 -9.13
N GLN A 22 12.46 11.67 -8.10
CA GLN A 22 13.93 11.74 -8.23
C GLN A 22 14.60 10.36 -8.14
N HIS A 23 13.92 9.40 -7.53
CA HIS A 23 14.37 8.01 -7.37
C HIS A 23 13.68 7.12 -8.41
N PHE A 24 14.39 6.76 -9.48
CA PHE A 24 13.81 6.05 -10.64
C PHE A 24 13.42 4.60 -10.34
N GLU A 25 13.91 4.06 -9.22
CA GLU A 25 13.53 2.76 -8.70
C GLU A 25 12.13 2.77 -8.07
N LEU A 26 11.55 3.94 -7.77
CA LEU A 26 10.24 4.10 -7.12
C LEU A 26 9.44 5.28 -7.69
N LEU A 27 8.61 5.03 -8.71
CA LEU A 27 7.85 6.07 -9.44
C LEU A 27 6.31 5.89 -9.39
N PRO A 28 5.66 5.69 -8.23
CA PRO A 28 4.20 5.48 -8.17
C PRO A 28 3.40 6.71 -8.61
N PHE A 29 4.00 7.90 -8.60
CA PHE A 29 3.40 9.18 -9.02
C PHE A 29 4.00 9.72 -10.33
N GLY A 30 4.81 8.93 -11.03
CA GLY A 30 5.59 9.37 -12.19
C GLY A 30 6.74 10.29 -11.80
N GLY A 31 7.22 11.09 -12.77
CA GLY A 31 8.33 12.02 -12.58
C GLY A 31 8.38 13.13 -13.63
N GLY A 32 9.24 14.13 -13.42
CA GLY A 32 9.45 15.25 -14.34
C GLY A 32 8.22 16.17 -14.52
N ARG A 33 8.04 16.71 -15.73
CA ARG A 33 7.03 17.75 -16.03
C ARG A 33 5.57 17.34 -15.84
N ARG A 34 5.29 16.03 -15.77
CA ARG A 34 3.95 15.48 -15.62
C ARG A 34 3.82 14.60 -14.37
N ILE A 35 4.65 14.83 -13.36
CA ILE A 35 4.49 14.20 -12.05
C ILE A 35 3.08 14.49 -11.51
N CYS A 36 2.50 13.53 -10.77
CA CYS A 36 1.16 13.65 -10.22
C CYS A 36 1.03 14.93 -9.37
N VAL A 37 0.19 15.86 -9.84
CA VAL A 37 -0.13 17.09 -9.10
C VAL A 37 -0.84 16.81 -7.76
N GLY A 38 -1.45 15.62 -7.63
CA GLY A 38 -2.11 15.17 -6.42
C GLY A 38 -1.20 14.54 -5.36
N LEU A 39 0.11 14.39 -5.61
CA LEU A 39 1.06 13.73 -4.70
C LEU A 39 0.96 14.25 -3.26
N PRO A 40 0.99 15.57 -2.97
CA PRO A 40 0.96 16.05 -1.59
C PRO A 40 -0.33 15.70 -0.84
N LEU A 41 -1.45 15.60 -1.55
CA LEU A 41 -2.74 15.20 -0.96
C LEU A 41 -2.78 13.69 -0.76
N ALA A 42 -2.44 12.91 -1.79
CA ALA A 42 -2.41 11.45 -1.72
C ALA A 42 -1.50 10.96 -0.59
N TYR A 43 -0.29 11.54 -0.46
CA TYR A 43 0.65 11.22 0.59
C TYR A 43 0.03 11.40 1.99
N ARG A 44 -0.61 12.55 2.24
CA ARG A 44 -1.27 12.80 3.54
C ARG A 44 -2.45 11.88 3.78
N MET A 45 -3.30 11.68 2.78
CA MET A 45 -4.50 10.85 2.93
C MET A 45 -4.15 9.39 3.23
N VAL A 46 -3.20 8.80 2.49
CA VAL A 46 -2.80 7.38 2.71
C VAL A 46 -2.25 7.18 4.11
N HIS A 47 -1.35 8.05 4.56
CA HIS A 47 -0.78 7.95 5.92
C HIS A 47 -1.84 8.15 6.99
N LEU A 48 -2.73 9.15 6.85
CA LEU A 48 -3.78 9.41 7.83
C LEU A 48 -4.76 8.24 7.92
N MET A 49 -5.29 7.77 6.79
CA MET A 49 -6.24 6.65 6.77
C MET A 49 -5.61 5.39 7.36
N LEU A 50 -4.39 5.04 6.94
CA LEU A 50 -3.70 3.85 7.44
C LEU A 50 -3.42 3.94 8.95
N ALA A 51 -2.89 5.08 9.41
CA ALA A 51 -2.62 5.30 10.83
C ALA A 51 -3.91 5.21 11.66
N THR A 52 -5.00 5.83 11.20
CA THR A 52 -6.31 5.74 11.87
C THR A 52 -6.79 4.30 11.95
N LEU A 53 -6.75 3.54 10.85
CA LEU A 53 -7.24 2.16 10.80
C LEU A 53 -6.43 1.22 11.71
N ILE A 54 -5.10 1.33 11.72
CA ILE A 54 -4.23 0.47 12.53
C ILE A 54 -4.26 0.87 14.00
N SER A 55 -4.33 2.17 14.31
CA SER A 55 -4.34 2.63 15.72
C SER A 55 -5.68 2.48 16.42
N SER A 56 -6.79 2.34 15.68
CA SER A 56 -8.14 2.31 16.27
C SER A 56 -8.71 0.89 16.43
N PHE A 57 -8.21 -0.10 15.69
CA PHE A 57 -8.80 -1.44 15.63
C PHE A 57 -7.74 -2.55 15.59
N GLY A 58 -8.06 -3.66 16.23
CA GLY A 58 -7.50 -4.96 15.85
C GLY A 58 -8.16 -5.43 14.54
N TRP A 59 -7.51 -6.33 13.81
CA TRP A 59 -8.04 -6.81 12.53
C TRP A 59 -8.07 -8.33 12.52
N LYS A 60 -9.20 -8.88 12.07
CA LYS A 60 -9.37 -10.32 11.77
C LYS A 60 -9.85 -10.50 10.35
N LEU A 61 -9.50 -11.61 9.74
CA LEU A 61 -10.09 -12.03 8.47
C LEU A 61 -11.52 -12.57 8.71
N GLU A 62 -12.30 -12.66 7.63
CA GLU A 62 -13.59 -13.36 7.65
C GLU A 62 -13.41 -14.79 8.21
N GLU A 63 -14.40 -15.28 8.95
CA GLU A 63 -14.29 -16.58 9.62
C GLU A 63 -13.92 -17.70 8.63
N GLY A 64 -12.92 -18.50 9.01
CA GLY A 64 -12.45 -19.62 8.21
C GLY A 64 -11.36 -19.30 7.17
N LEU A 65 -11.03 -18.01 6.96
CA LEU A 65 -9.95 -17.62 6.05
C LEU A 65 -8.62 -17.48 6.80
N LYS A 66 -7.59 -18.21 6.38
CA LYS A 66 -6.23 -18.05 6.89
C LYS A 66 -5.47 -16.96 6.12
N PRO A 67 -4.45 -16.32 6.73
CA PRO A 67 -3.64 -15.31 6.05
C PRO A 67 -3.03 -15.76 4.72
N GLU A 68 -2.59 -17.02 4.63
CA GLU A 68 -1.96 -17.58 3.43
C GLU A 68 -2.96 -17.83 2.29
N GLU A 69 -4.25 -17.82 2.60
CA GLU A 69 -5.35 -18.05 1.64
C GLU A 69 -5.91 -16.72 1.09
N VAL A 70 -5.40 -15.58 1.56
CA VAL A 70 -5.78 -14.27 1.04
C VAL A 70 -5.30 -14.15 -0.41
N ASP A 71 -6.25 -14.12 -1.34
CA ASP A 71 -5.99 -13.92 -2.76
C ASP A 71 -5.24 -12.60 -3.00
N MET A 72 -4.05 -12.66 -3.58
CA MET A 72 -3.23 -11.49 -3.96
C MET A 72 -3.24 -11.23 -5.47
N ASP A 73 -4.03 -11.98 -6.25
CA ASP A 73 -4.18 -11.76 -7.68
C ASP A 73 -4.84 -10.41 -7.96
N GLU A 74 -4.61 -9.91 -9.17
CA GLU A 74 -5.00 -8.57 -9.58
C GLU A 74 -6.07 -8.61 -10.67
N ARG A 75 -7.04 -7.69 -10.57
CA ARG A 75 -7.93 -7.35 -11.66
C ARG A 75 -7.41 -6.11 -12.38
N PHE A 76 -7.09 -6.27 -13.66
CA PHE A 76 -6.62 -5.17 -14.50
C PHE A 76 -7.73 -4.16 -14.82
N GLY A 77 -7.40 -2.87 -14.78
CA GLY A 77 -8.33 -1.76 -15.00
C GLY A 77 -7.59 -0.41 -15.01
N LEU A 78 -8.32 0.69 -14.78
CA LEU A 78 -7.69 2.02 -14.67
C LEU A 78 -6.68 2.09 -13.52
N THR A 79 -6.98 1.40 -12.42
CA THR A 79 -6.03 1.11 -11.34
C THR A 79 -6.04 -0.39 -11.09
N LEU A 80 -4.90 -0.95 -10.68
CA LEU A 80 -4.86 -2.34 -10.20
C LEU A 80 -5.65 -2.44 -8.90
N GLN A 81 -6.46 -3.49 -8.80
CA GLN A 81 -7.25 -3.82 -7.63
C GLN A 81 -7.08 -5.31 -7.35
N LYS A 82 -7.25 -5.74 -6.09
CA LYS A 82 -7.34 -7.16 -5.78
C LYS A 82 -8.46 -7.80 -6.59
N ALA A 83 -8.22 -8.98 -7.15
CA ALA A 83 -9.22 -9.74 -7.90
C ALA A 83 -10.40 -10.09 -6.99
N ILE A 84 -10.12 -10.56 -5.78
CA ILE A 84 -11.08 -10.71 -4.69
C ILE A 84 -10.87 -9.59 -3.65
N PRO A 85 -11.89 -8.75 -3.38
CA PRO A 85 -11.79 -7.72 -2.34
C PRO A 85 -11.47 -8.30 -0.96
N LEU A 86 -10.53 -7.68 -0.25
CA LEU A 86 -10.20 -8.06 1.12
C LEU A 86 -11.37 -7.70 2.06
N LYS A 87 -11.85 -8.69 2.81
CA LYS A 87 -12.78 -8.49 3.92
C LYS A 87 -12.03 -8.62 5.24
N ALA A 88 -11.78 -7.48 5.88
CA ALA A 88 -11.18 -7.42 7.20
C ALA A 88 -12.22 -6.92 8.21
N VAL A 89 -12.43 -7.67 9.29
CA VAL A 89 -13.38 -7.36 10.35
C VAL A 89 -12.65 -6.59 11.45
N PRO A 90 -13.07 -5.36 11.78
CA PRO A 90 -12.48 -4.62 12.88
C PRO A 90 -12.86 -5.27 14.21
N THR A 91 -11.89 -5.42 15.10
CA THR A 91 -12.09 -5.86 16.48
C THR A 91 -11.65 -4.77 17.45
N GLN A 92 -12.09 -4.89 18.69
CA GLN A 92 -11.47 -4.13 19.77
C GLN A 92 -9.99 -4.51 19.85
N LEU A 93 -9.13 -3.51 20.05
CA LEU A 93 -7.70 -3.69 20.33
C LEU A 93 -7.46 -4.48 21.61
#